data_AF-R7TKD4-F1
#
_entry.id   AF-R7TKD4-F1
#
_cell.length_a   1.000
_cell.length_b   1.000
_cell.length_c   1.000
_cell.angle_alpha   90.00
_cell.angle_beta   90.00
_cell.angle_gamma   90.00
#
_symmetry.space_group_name_H-M   'P 1'
#
loop_
_entity.id
_entity.type
_entity.pdbx_description
1 polymer ?
#
loop_
_entity_poly.entity_id
_entity_poly.type
_entity_poly.pdbx_seq_one_letter_code
_entity_poly.pdbx_strand_id
1 'polypeptide(L)'
;MELSATSYKLKLTLIGFEEEVVQEKDIEVKAKSMSLFIQTDKGIYKPGETVKYRAFTVTPDLTPYTGSITVTISDPKKNKIDQLKDLTPVFGVVNSSLELSTEPVLGMWTITVESYVIV
;
A
#
# COMPACT_ATOMS: atom_id res chain seq x y z
N MET A 1 4.62 6.43 -3.88
CA MET A 1 4.44 7.75 -4.52
C MET A 1 3.55 8.56 -3.58
N GLU A 2 4.12 9.42 -2.74
CA GLU A 2 3.32 10.35 -1.93
C GLU A 2 2.68 11.36 -2.89
N LEU A 3 1.36 11.29 -3.04
CA LEU A 3 0.62 12.35 -3.70
C LEU A 3 0.71 13.57 -2.78
N SER A 4 1.49 14.57 -3.20
CA SER A 4 1.68 15.83 -2.49
C SER A 4 0.32 16.39 -2.11
N ALA A 5 0.11 16.61 -0.81
CA ALA A 5 -1.08 17.23 -0.30
C ALA A 5 -1.38 18.51 -1.09
N THR A 6 -2.49 18.49 -1.83
CA THR A 6 -2.90 19.65 -2.62
C THR A 6 -3.68 20.56 -1.68
N SER A 7 -3.21 21.79 -1.51
CA SER A 7 -3.90 22.80 -0.71
C SER A 7 -5.09 23.34 -1.51
N TYR A 8 -6.28 23.26 -0.95
CA TYR A 8 -7.51 23.82 -1.54
C TYR A 8 -8.05 24.93 -0.64
N LYS A 9 -8.81 25.85 -1.22
CA LYS A 9 -9.59 26.83 -0.44
C LYS A 9 -11.06 26.43 -0.43
N LEU A 10 -11.61 26.24 0.76
CA LEU A 10 -13.04 26.09 0.97
C LEU A 10 -13.66 27.48 1.14
N LYS A 11 -14.58 27.86 0.25
CA LYS A 11 -15.36 29.09 0.32
C LYS A 11 -16.80 28.78 0.70
N LEU A 12 -17.25 29.34 1.83
CA LEU A 12 -18.63 29.27 2.29
C LEU A 12 -19.30 30.63 2.06
N THR A 13 -20.43 30.63 1.36
CA THR A 13 -21.25 31.83 1.16
C THR A 13 -22.61 31.61 1.82
N LEU A 14 -22.94 32.46 2.79
CA LEU A 14 -24.25 32.52 3.44
C LEU A 14 -25.02 33.70 2.85
N ILE A 15 -26.22 33.43 2.33
CA ILE A 15 -27.10 34.45 1.76
C ILE A 15 -28.32 34.57 2.66
N GLY A 16 -28.44 35.69 3.36
CA GLY A 16 -29.63 36.10 4.10
C GLY A 16 -30.51 37.04 3.27
N PHE A 17 -31.54 37.62 3.88
CA PHE A 17 -32.49 38.52 3.20
C PHE A 17 -31.78 39.63 2.40
N GLU A 18 -30.84 40.36 3.01
CA GLU A 18 -30.08 41.46 2.37
C GLU A 18 -28.57 41.42 2.65
N GLU A 19 -28.08 40.38 3.34
CA GLU A 19 -26.66 40.25 3.69
C GLU A 19 -26.05 38.99 3.06
N GLU A 20 -24.86 39.15 2.47
CA GLU A 20 -23.99 38.07 2.04
C GLU A 20 -22.77 38.00 2.96
N VAL A 21 -22.57 36.87 3.62
CA VAL A 21 -21.38 36.61 4.43
C VAL A 21 -20.55 35.54 3.75
N VAL A 22 -19.31 35.87 3.42
CA VAL A 22 -18.33 34.96 2.81
C VAL A 22 -17.25 34.61 3.83
N GLN A 23 -16.99 33.32 4.00
CA GLN A 23 -15.85 32.81 4.77
C GLN A 23 -14.98 31.90 3.90
N GLU A 24 -13.66 32.03 4.06
CA GLU A 24 -12.69 31.19 3.38
C GLU A 24 -11.79 30.48 4.40
N LYS A 25 -11.42 29.24 4.09
CA LYS A 25 -10.48 28.46 4.88
C LYS A 25 -9.60 27.58 3.99
N ASP A 26 -8.30 27.61 4.22
CA ASP A 26 -7.38 26.68 3.60
C ASP A 26 -7.58 25.26 4.18
N ILE A 27 -7.68 24.27 3.30
CA ILE A 27 -7.86 22.87 3.63
C ILE A 27 -6.80 22.01 2.92
N GLU A 28 -6.33 20.99 3.63
CA GLU A 28 -5.44 19.99 3.08
C GLU A 28 -6.25 18.75 2.72
N VAL A 29 -6.30 18.38 1.44
CA VAL A 29 -6.95 17.14 1.01
C VAL A 29 -5.88 16.08 0.83
N LYS A 30 -5.91 15.06 1.69
CA LYS A 30 -5.05 13.89 1.58
C LYS A 30 -5.72 12.88 0.65
N ALA A 31 -5.16 12.71 -0.54
CA ALA A 31 -5.60 11.71 -1.52
C ALA A 31 -5.20 10.27 -1.13
N LYS A 32 -5.21 9.92 0.16
CA LYS A 32 -4.91 8.56 0.60
C LYS A 32 -6.14 7.68 0.35
N SER A 33 -6.16 7.02 -0.80
CA SER A 33 -7.25 6.14 -1.23
C SER A 33 -7.23 4.76 -0.57
N MET A 34 -6.08 4.29 -0.06
CA MET A 34 -5.94 2.99 0.60
C MET A 34 -4.67 2.91 1.47
N SER A 35 -4.61 1.88 2.31
CA SER A 35 -3.41 1.45 3.03
C SER A 35 -3.05 0.02 2.62
N LEU A 36 -1.75 -0.27 2.51
CA LEU A 36 -1.23 -1.59 2.19
C LEU A 36 -0.41 -2.12 3.36
N PHE A 37 -0.59 -3.40 3.68
CA PHE A 37 0.12 -4.08 4.76
C PHE A 37 0.79 -5.35 4.24
N ILE A 38 1.94 -5.66 4.82
CA ILE A 38 2.70 -6.89 4.58
C ILE A 38 2.93 -7.54 5.93
N GLN A 39 2.69 -8.84 6.02
CA GLN A 39 3.01 -9.63 7.20
C GLN A 39 3.74 -10.89 6.79
N THR A 40 4.82 -11.19 7.49
CA THR A 40 5.59 -12.41 7.37
C THR A 40 5.31 -13.33 8.57
N ASP A 41 5.51 -14.64 8.43
CA ASP A 41 5.31 -15.60 9.53
C ASP A 41 6.44 -15.53 10.58
N LYS A 42 7.64 -15.10 10.18
CA LYS A 42 8.80 -14.85 11.07
C LYS A 42 9.47 -13.51 10.76
N GLY A 43 10.22 -13.00 11.74
CA GLY A 43 11.06 -11.81 11.58
C GLY A 43 12.46 -12.08 11.04
N ILE A 44 12.99 -13.30 11.19
CA ILE A 44 14.31 -13.74 10.74
C ILE A 44 14.18 -15.16 10.17
N TYR A 45 14.85 -15.43 9.05
CA TYR A 45 14.85 -16.73 8.37
C TYR A 45 16.27 -17.26 8.23
N LYS A 46 16.41 -18.58 8.28
CA LYS A 46 17.64 -19.33 8.03
C LYS A 46 17.67 -19.84 6.58
N PRO A 47 18.86 -20.17 6.06
CA PRO A 47 19.00 -20.88 4.79
C PRO A 47 18.11 -22.14 4.71
N GLY A 48 17.51 -22.37 3.55
CA GLY A 48 16.59 -23.49 3.31
C GLY A 48 15.18 -23.33 3.90
N GLU A 49 14.88 -22.25 4.62
CA GLU A 49 13.52 -22.01 5.11
C GLU A 49 12.60 -21.40 4.04
N THR A 50 11.31 -21.69 4.15
CA THR A 50 10.28 -21.03 3.37
C THR A 50 9.79 -19.76 4.09
N VAL A 51 9.89 -18.63 3.42
CA VAL A 51 9.28 -17.36 3.84
C VAL A 51 7.80 -17.40 3.47
N LYS A 52 6.89 -17.37 4.45
CA LYS A 52 5.46 -17.24 4.20
C LYS A 52 5.05 -15.81 4.48
N TYR A 53 4.31 -15.22 3.55
CA TYR A 53 3.86 -13.85 3.69
C TYR A 53 2.45 -13.67 3.16
N ARG A 54 1.82 -12.62 3.68
CA ARG A 54 0.57 -12.09 3.14
C ARG A 54 0.68 -10.60 2.91
N ALA A 55 0.10 -10.16 1.81
CA ALA A 55 -0.09 -8.76 1.50
C ALA A 55 -1.59 -8.47 1.44
N PHE A 56 -2.03 -7.37 2.02
CA PHE A 56 -3.43 -7.00 2.00
C PHE A 56 -3.61 -5.49 1.95
N THR A 57 -4.71 -5.07 1.32
CA THR A 57 -5.04 -3.67 1.11
C THR A 57 -6.42 -3.36 1.70
N VAL A 58 -6.53 -2.19 2.32
CA VAL A 58 -7.77 -1.70 2.91
C VAL A 58 -8.02 -0.25 2.54
N THR A 59 -9.28 0.11 2.40
CA THR A 59 -9.74 1.50 2.23
C THR A 59 -9.69 2.26 3.57
N PRO A 60 -9.92 3.59 3.58
CA PRO A 60 -9.86 4.40 4.81
C PRO A 60 -10.87 3.98 5.90
N ASP A 61 -12.00 3.39 5.51
CA ASP A 61 -13.02 2.78 6.38
C ASP A 61 -12.70 1.32 6.75
N LEU A 62 -11.47 0.86 6.49
CA LEU A 62 -10.96 -0.47 6.83
C LEU A 62 -11.65 -1.63 6.10
N THR A 63 -12.35 -1.35 5.00
CA THR A 63 -12.90 -2.41 4.15
C THR A 63 -11.82 -2.98 3.24
N PRO A 64 -11.82 -4.30 2.96
CA PRO A 64 -10.82 -4.89 2.08
C PRO A 64 -10.93 -4.34 0.66
N TYR A 65 -9.81 -3.91 0.08
CA TYR A 65 -9.73 -3.51 -1.32
C TYR A 65 -9.30 -4.71 -2.18
N THR A 66 -10.03 -5.00 -3.25
CA THR A 66 -9.81 -6.19 -4.08
C THR A 66 -9.12 -5.88 -5.42
N GLY A 67 -8.49 -4.72 -5.54
CA GLY A 67 -7.70 -4.41 -6.73
C GLY A 67 -6.44 -5.26 -6.83
N SER A 68 -5.90 -5.33 -8.05
CA SER A 68 -4.73 -6.12 -8.38
C SER A 68 -3.50 -5.73 -7.55
N ILE A 69 -2.77 -6.74 -7.07
CA ILE A 69 -1.54 -6.59 -6.29
C ILE A 69 -0.35 -7.17 -7.07
N THR A 70 0.75 -6.42 -7.12
CA THR A 70 2.06 -6.92 -7.57
C THR A 70 3.01 -7.01 -6.40
N VAL A 71 3.67 -8.16 -6.24
CA VAL A 71 4.69 -8.41 -5.22
C VAL A 71 6.05 -8.59 -5.90
N THR A 72 7.07 -7.91 -5.39
CA THR A 72 8.47 -8.09 -5.81
C THR A 72 9.31 -8.41 -4.59
N ILE A 73 10.12 -9.46 -4.66
CA ILE A 73 11.06 -9.83 -3.60
C ILE A 73 12.48 -9.60 -4.12
N SER A 74 13.28 -8.87 -3.33
CA SER A 74 14.67 -8.58 -3.66
C SER A 74 15.62 -9.04 -2.56
N ASP A 75 16.78 -9.53 -2.97
CA ASP A 75 17.86 -9.90 -2.06
C ASP A 75 18.57 -8.65 -1.48
N PRO A 76 19.49 -8.82 -0.52
CA PRO A 76 20.25 -7.71 0.08
C PRO A 76 21.12 -6.94 -0.91
N LYS A 77 21.42 -7.52 -2.08
CA LYS A 77 22.18 -6.90 -3.17
C LYS A 77 21.27 -6.20 -4.18
N LYS A 78 19.96 -6.11 -3.90
CA LYS A 78 18.92 -5.51 -4.75
C LYS A 78 18.64 -6.28 -6.04
N ASN A 79 19.04 -7.55 -6.13
CA ASN A 79 18.62 -8.42 -7.22
C ASN A 79 17.16 -8.80 -6.99
N LYS A 80 16.32 -8.68 -8.03
CA LYS A 80 14.94 -9.19 -7.98
C LYS A 80 14.98 -10.70 -8.07
N ILE A 81 14.60 -11.36 -6.98
CA ILE A 81 14.60 -12.82 -6.86
C ILE A 81 13.27 -13.40 -7.36
N ASP A 82 12.17 -12.73 -7.05
CA ASP A 82 10.85 -13.14 -7.52
C ASP A 82 9.95 -11.93 -7.80
N GLN A 83 9.03 -12.10 -8.74
CA GLN A 83 8.02 -11.10 -9.07
C GLN A 83 6.70 -11.76 -9.46
N LEU A 84 5.69 -11.55 -8.63
CA LEU A 84 4.33 -12.02 -8.83
C LEU A 84 3.45 -10.83 -9.25
N LYS A 85 3.04 -10.79 -10.51
CA LYS A 85 2.23 -9.71 -11.07
C LYS A 85 0.76 -10.07 -11.08
N ASP A 86 -0.05 -9.03 -11.06
CA ASP A 86 -1.49 -9.11 -11.29
C ASP A 86 -2.24 -10.10 -10.41
N LEU A 87 -1.80 -10.23 -9.15
CA LEU A 87 -2.44 -11.11 -8.18
C LEU A 87 -3.81 -10.54 -7.80
N THR A 88 -4.85 -11.37 -7.98
CA THR A 88 -6.21 -11.03 -7.57
C THR A 88 -6.39 -11.39 -6.09
N PRO A 89 -6.59 -10.41 -5.19
CA PRO A 89 -6.75 -10.70 -3.77
C PRO A 89 -8.10 -11.37 -3.47
N VAL A 90 -8.10 -12.33 -2.56
CA VAL A 90 -9.32 -12.95 -2.02
C VAL A 90 -9.65 -12.23 -0.70
N PHE A 91 -10.80 -11.57 -0.64
CA PHE A 91 -11.16 -10.67 0.48
C PHE A 91 -10.08 -9.63 0.80
N GLY A 92 -9.46 -9.07 -0.24
CA GLY A 92 -8.39 -8.06 -0.12
C GLY A 92 -7.05 -8.61 0.37
N VAL A 93 -6.90 -9.94 0.46
CA VAL A 93 -5.67 -10.61 0.91
C VAL A 93 -5.07 -11.47 -0.19
N VAL A 94 -3.75 -11.36 -0.35
CA VAL A 94 -2.91 -12.26 -1.14
C VAL A 94 -1.99 -13.01 -0.18
N ASN A 95 -1.99 -14.34 -0.23
CA ASN A 95 -1.07 -15.19 0.50
C ASN A 95 -0.09 -15.83 -0.49
N SER A 96 1.20 -15.82 -0.17
CA SER A 96 2.23 -16.43 -1.02
C SER A 96 3.45 -16.83 -0.18
N SER A 97 4.42 -17.48 -0.83
CA SER A 97 5.63 -17.97 -0.20
C SER A 97 6.83 -17.96 -1.12
N LEU A 98 8.02 -17.81 -0.54
CA LEU A 98 9.31 -17.94 -1.23
C LEU A 98 10.16 -18.98 -0.51
N GLU A 99 10.64 -19.98 -1.22
CA GLU A 99 11.62 -20.94 -0.69
C GLU A 99 13.03 -20.34 -0.82
N LEU A 100 13.72 -20.17 0.32
CA LEU A 100 15.10 -19.72 0.30
C LEU A 100 16.02 -20.88 -0.07
N SER A 101 17.02 -20.60 -0.90
CA SER A 101 18.12 -21.52 -1.15
C SER A 101 18.79 -21.96 0.16
N THR A 102 19.45 -23.12 0.16
CA THR A 102 20.35 -23.57 1.24
C THR A 102 21.60 -22.70 1.37
N GLU A 103 21.91 -21.89 0.34
CA GLU A 103 23.00 -20.91 0.32
C GLU A 103 22.50 -19.54 -0.17
N PRO A 104 21.62 -18.85 0.58
CA PRO A 104 21.08 -17.57 0.18
C PRO A 104 22.08 -16.44 0.50
N VAL A 105 21.92 -15.30 -0.18
CA VAL A 105 22.62 -14.08 0.23
C VAL A 105 22.14 -13.65 1.61
N LEU A 106 23.06 -13.59 2.58
CA LEU A 106 22.74 -13.16 3.94
C LEU A 106 22.56 -11.63 4.01
N GLY A 107 21.61 -11.19 4.84
CA GLY A 107 21.33 -9.78 5.08
C GLY A 107 19.84 -9.47 5.04
N MET A 108 19.52 -8.20 4.81
CA MET A 108 18.15 -7.69 4.77
C MET A 108 17.51 -7.92 3.40
N TRP A 109 16.55 -8.83 3.34
CA TRP A 109 15.69 -9.03 2.18
C TRP A 109 14.53 -8.05 2.19
N THR A 110 14.01 -7.69 1.02
CA THR A 110 12.91 -6.73 0.89
C THR A 110 11.75 -7.34 0.12
N ILE A 111 10.54 -7.24 0.68
CA ILE A 111 9.29 -7.49 -0.03
C ILE A 111 8.66 -6.13 -0.32
N THR A 112 8.51 -5.81 -1.60
CA THR A 112 7.83 -4.61 -2.07
C THR A 112 6.49 -5.02 -2.66
N VAL A 113 5.43 -4.30 -2.29
CA VAL A 113 4.09 -4.55 -2.81
C VAL A 113 3.51 -3.27 -3.37
N GLU A 114 2.95 -3.38 -4.56
CA GLU A 114 2.29 -2.31 -5.29
C GLU A 114 0.85 -2.73 -5.58
N SER A 115 -0.09 -1.78 -5.42
CA SER A 115 -1.50 -1.96 -5.73
C SER A 115 -1.96 -0.75 -6.51
N TYR A 116 -2.70 -0.98 -7.60
CA TYR A 116 -3.20 0.08 -8.44
C TYR A 116 -4.65 0.43 -8.06
N VAL A 117 -4.92 1.72 -7.93
CA VAL A 117 -6.29 2.22 -7.84
C VAL A 117 -6.79 2.37 -9.27
N ILE A 118 -7.86 1.64 -9.62
CA ILE A 118 -8.58 1.94 -10.86
C ILE A 118 -9.41 3.18 -10.54
N VAL A 119 -9.05 4.31 -11.15
CA VAL A 119 -9.77 5.59 -11.07
C VAL A 119 -10.65 5.73 -12.30
#